data_AF-A0A1F8H5T4-F1
#
_entry.id   AF-A0A1F8H5T4-F1
#
_cell.length_a   1.000
_cell.length_b   1.000
_cell.length_c   1.000
_cell.angle_alpha   90.00
_cell.angle_beta   90.00
_cell.angle_gamma   90.00
#
_symmetry.space_group_name_H-M   'P 1'
#
loop_
_entity.id
_entity.type
_entity.pdbx_description
1 polymer ?
#
loop_
_entity_poly.entity_id
_entity_poly.type
_entity_poly.pdbx_seq_one_letter_code
_entity_poly.pdbx_strand_id
1 'polypeptide(L)'
;MAIKESEKTKAIELRKKGFSYVEILKSVPVAKSTLSLWLRSVGLSKKQKQKLTEKKLASMERGWLKWKQKRVDFVEKTKAQARADVKNISARELWLIGVALYWAEGAKEKEKSVSQQVNFNNSDPLMANLFLRWLREVAKVNEEDLVYEIYIHENSKNNLDKVKKYWAEKLKIGINKLDRVYFKRNKIKTNRKNISDNYFGLVRIRVRKSSTLNRKITGWVEGITNYCGIV
;
A
#
# COMPACT_ATOMS: atom_id res chain seq x y z
N MET A 1 -19.28 -44.60 -40.69
CA MET A 1 -17.80 -44.44 -40.72
C MET A 1 -17.33 -43.23 -41.53
N ALA A 2 -17.97 -42.88 -42.66
CA ALA A 2 -17.54 -41.77 -43.54
C ALA A 2 -17.52 -40.36 -42.91
N ILE A 3 -18.48 -40.03 -42.02
CA ILE A 3 -18.58 -38.70 -41.40
C ILE A 3 -17.33 -38.36 -40.58
N LYS A 4 -16.87 -39.30 -39.74
CA LYS A 4 -15.67 -39.11 -38.89
C LYS A 4 -14.38 -38.95 -39.69
N GLU A 5 -14.26 -39.60 -40.85
CA GLU A 5 -13.06 -39.48 -41.69
C GLU A 5 -13.02 -38.14 -42.45
N SER A 6 -14.19 -37.63 -42.86
CA SER A 6 -14.30 -36.30 -43.47
C SER A 6 -13.93 -35.19 -42.47
N GLU A 7 -14.40 -35.29 -41.22
CA GLU A 7 -14.08 -34.36 -40.14
C GLU A 7 -12.60 -34.39 -39.77
N LYS A 8 -12.01 -35.58 -39.72
CA LYS A 8 -10.57 -35.78 -39.45
C LYS A 8 -9.71 -35.17 -40.56
N THR A 9 -10.06 -35.39 -41.82
CA THR A 9 -9.36 -34.78 -42.97
C THR A 9 -9.40 -33.26 -42.89
N LYS A 10 -10.58 -32.69 -42.66
CA LYS A 10 -10.77 -31.24 -42.47
C LYS A 10 -9.96 -30.70 -41.29
N ALA A 11 -9.93 -31.43 -40.16
CA ALA A 11 -9.14 -31.04 -38.99
C ALA A 11 -7.63 -31.02 -39.28
N ILE A 12 -7.11 -32.01 -40.01
CA ILE A 12 -5.69 -32.09 -40.40
C ILE A 12 -5.34 -30.92 -41.34
N GLU A 13 -6.18 -30.62 -42.31
CA GLU A 13 -5.97 -29.50 -43.24
C GLU A 13 -5.91 -28.16 -42.50
N LEU A 14 -6.88 -27.90 -41.62
CA LEU A 14 -6.90 -26.70 -40.78
C LEU A 14 -5.67 -26.66 -39.86
N ARG A 15 -5.25 -27.79 -39.30
CA ARG A 15 -4.05 -27.84 -38.46
C ARG A 15 -2.80 -27.50 -39.26
N LYS A 16 -2.64 -28.04 -40.47
CA LYS A 16 -1.53 -27.72 -41.40
C LYS A 16 -1.53 -26.27 -41.85
N LYS A 17 -2.69 -25.60 -41.89
CA LYS A 17 -2.81 -24.14 -42.10
C LYS A 17 -2.41 -23.29 -40.87
N GLY A 18 -2.11 -23.93 -39.73
CA GLY A 18 -1.64 -23.27 -38.51
C GLY A 18 -2.75 -22.87 -37.53
N PHE A 19 -3.96 -23.42 -37.68
CA PHE A 19 -5.04 -23.20 -36.73
C PHE A 19 -4.80 -23.96 -35.40
N SER A 20 -5.20 -23.35 -34.29
CA SER A 20 -5.19 -23.95 -32.95
C SER A 20 -6.34 -24.95 -32.78
N TYR A 21 -6.24 -25.83 -31.78
CA TYR A 21 -7.30 -26.82 -31.54
C TYR A 21 -8.64 -26.15 -31.22
N VAL A 22 -8.63 -25.03 -30.49
CA VAL A 22 -9.84 -24.26 -30.18
C VAL A 22 -10.47 -23.66 -31.44
N GLU A 23 -9.66 -23.19 -32.39
CA GLU A 23 -10.16 -22.68 -33.67
C GLU A 23 -10.73 -23.81 -34.55
N ILE A 24 -10.08 -24.98 -34.57
CA ILE A 24 -10.54 -26.14 -35.35
C ILE A 24 -11.87 -26.67 -34.80
N LEU A 25 -12.03 -26.73 -33.46
CA LEU A 25 -13.28 -27.16 -32.82
C LEU A 25 -14.50 -26.30 -33.17
N LYS A 26 -14.30 -25.03 -33.56
CA LYS A 26 -15.40 -24.16 -34.04
C LYS A 26 -15.97 -24.63 -35.38
N SER A 27 -15.14 -25.28 -36.20
CA SER A 27 -15.48 -25.69 -37.57
C SER A 27 -15.64 -27.22 -37.73
N VAL A 28 -15.22 -27.98 -36.72
CA VAL A 28 -15.25 -29.44 -36.63
C VAL A 28 -15.72 -29.82 -35.21
N PRO A 29 -17.04 -30.01 -34.98
CA PRO A 29 -17.63 -30.16 -33.66
C PRO A 29 -17.45 -31.60 -33.11
N VAL A 30 -16.21 -32.00 -32.84
CA VAL A 30 -15.86 -33.29 -32.24
C VAL A 30 -15.38 -33.12 -30.80
N ALA A 31 -15.34 -34.21 -30.03
CA ALA A 31 -14.75 -34.18 -28.70
C ALA A 31 -13.27 -33.75 -28.74
N LYS A 32 -12.84 -32.95 -27.77
CA LYS A 32 -11.45 -32.45 -27.68
C LYS A 32 -10.42 -33.59 -27.61
N SER A 33 -10.76 -34.69 -26.93
CA SER A 33 -9.94 -35.91 -26.87
C SER A 33 -9.76 -36.54 -28.26
N THR A 34 -10.84 -36.63 -29.03
CA THR A 34 -10.83 -37.12 -30.42
C THR A 34 -9.97 -36.25 -31.32
N LEU A 35 -10.13 -34.92 -31.26
CA LEU A 35 -9.31 -34.00 -32.04
C LEU A 35 -7.82 -34.09 -31.68
N SER A 36 -7.52 -34.25 -30.38
CA SER A 36 -6.14 -34.40 -29.91
C SER A 36 -5.49 -35.67 -30.44
N LEU A 37 -6.24 -36.78 -30.50
CA LEU A 37 -5.75 -38.04 -31.05
C LEU A 37 -5.44 -37.90 -32.54
N TRP A 38 -6.35 -37.30 -33.31
CA TRP A 38 -6.19 -37.10 -34.76
C TRP A 38 -5.02 -36.19 -35.13
N LEU A 39 -4.78 -35.13 -34.35
CA LEU A 39 -3.76 -34.13 -34.67
C LEU A 39 -2.40 -34.43 -34.03
N ARG A 40 -2.25 -35.49 -33.24
CA ARG A 40 -1.02 -35.83 -32.51
C ARG A 40 0.19 -35.99 -33.43
N SER A 41 0.00 -36.59 -34.60
CA SER A 41 1.05 -36.85 -35.58
C SER A 41 1.25 -35.71 -36.59
N VAL A 42 0.45 -34.64 -36.53
CA VAL A 42 0.53 -33.53 -37.49
C VAL A 42 1.66 -32.58 -37.08
N GLY A 43 2.78 -32.66 -37.80
CA GLY A 43 3.91 -31.74 -37.65
C GLY A 43 3.54 -30.31 -38.05
N LEU A 44 4.01 -29.33 -37.26
CA LEU A 44 3.93 -27.90 -37.58
C LEU A 44 5.32 -27.34 -37.81
N SER A 45 5.44 -26.39 -38.75
CA SER A 45 6.68 -25.65 -38.96
C SER A 45 7.01 -24.74 -37.77
N LYS A 46 8.29 -24.33 -37.65
CA LYS A 46 8.74 -23.39 -36.61
C LYS A 46 7.93 -22.09 -36.61
N LYS A 47 7.66 -21.53 -37.81
CA LYS A 47 6.85 -20.31 -37.98
C LYS A 47 5.42 -20.49 -37.47
N GLN A 48 4.80 -21.64 -37.73
CA GLN A 48 3.44 -21.93 -37.26
C GLN A 48 3.39 -22.14 -35.74
N LYS A 49 4.37 -22.84 -35.17
CA LYS A 49 4.51 -22.98 -33.71
C LYS A 49 4.67 -21.62 -33.04
N GLN A 50 5.52 -20.75 -33.59
CA GLN A 50 5.73 -19.39 -33.08
C GLN A 50 4.44 -18.56 -33.09
N LYS A 51 3.70 -18.56 -34.21
CA LYS A 51 2.42 -17.85 -34.32
C LYS A 51 1.38 -18.33 -33.30
N LEU A 52 1.35 -19.64 -33.01
CA LEU A 52 0.46 -20.20 -31.98
C LEU A 52 0.89 -19.78 -30.57
N THR A 53 2.20 -19.73 -30.29
CA THR A 53 2.74 -19.24 -29.03
C THR A 53 2.39 -17.76 -28.82
N GLU A 54 2.57 -16.92 -29.83
CA GLU A 54 2.20 -15.49 -29.78
C GLU A 54 0.70 -15.30 -29.53
N LYS A 55 -0.15 -16.06 -30.23
CA LYS A 55 -1.60 -16.06 -29.97
C LYS A 55 -1.93 -16.45 -28.52
N LYS A 56 -1.24 -17.47 -27.97
CA LYS A 56 -1.41 -17.91 -26.58
C LYS A 56 -1.00 -16.82 -25.60
N LEU A 57 0.18 -16.23 -25.79
CA LEU A 57 0.70 -15.15 -24.93
C LEU A 57 -0.22 -13.93 -24.96
N ALA A 58 -0.65 -13.49 -26.15
CA ALA A 58 -1.61 -12.39 -26.28
C ALA A 58 -2.95 -12.71 -25.61
N SER A 59 -3.42 -13.96 -25.66
CA SER A 59 -4.63 -14.37 -24.94
C SER A 59 -4.44 -14.38 -23.43
N MET A 60 -3.28 -14.82 -22.95
CA MET A 60 -2.93 -14.78 -21.53
C MET A 60 -2.86 -13.34 -21.02
N GLU A 61 -2.22 -12.45 -21.78
CA GLU A 61 -2.12 -11.03 -21.48
C GLU A 61 -3.51 -10.38 -21.40
N ARG A 62 -4.38 -10.60 -22.39
CA ARG A 62 -5.77 -10.13 -22.33
C ARG A 62 -6.52 -10.63 -21.11
N GLY A 63 -6.34 -11.92 -20.77
CA GLY A 63 -6.91 -12.50 -19.56
C GLY A 63 -6.40 -11.82 -18.30
N TRP A 64 -5.08 -11.63 -18.19
CA TRP A 64 -4.44 -10.97 -17.07
C TRP A 64 -4.89 -9.51 -16.93
N LEU A 65 -4.95 -8.74 -18.02
CA LEU A 65 -5.44 -7.37 -18.01
C LEU A 65 -6.89 -7.29 -17.52
N LYS A 66 -7.76 -8.21 -17.96
CA LYS A 66 -9.14 -8.30 -17.48
C LYS A 66 -9.22 -8.61 -15.98
N TRP A 67 -8.41 -9.55 -15.49
CA TRP A 67 -8.35 -9.88 -14.06
C TRP A 67 -7.77 -8.74 -13.22
N LYS A 68 -6.73 -8.08 -13.72
CA LYS A 68 -6.14 -6.88 -13.11
C LYS A 68 -7.19 -5.79 -12.99
N GLN A 69 -7.93 -5.49 -14.06
CA GLN A 69 -8.98 -4.48 -14.01
C GLN A 69 -10.07 -4.85 -13.01
N LYS A 70 -10.60 -6.09 -13.06
CA LYS A 70 -11.56 -6.59 -12.07
C LYS A 70 -11.06 -6.45 -10.63
N ARG A 71 -9.76 -6.69 -10.40
CA ARG A 71 -9.15 -6.55 -9.08
C ARG A 71 -9.07 -5.08 -8.65
N VAL A 72 -8.69 -4.18 -9.55
CA VAL A 72 -8.67 -2.73 -9.30
C VAL A 72 -10.07 -2.24 -8.96
N ASP A 73 -11.08 -2.59 -9.76
CA ASP A 73 -12.47 -2.19 -9.53
C ASP A 73 -13.00 -2.72 -8.19
N PHE A 74 -12.71 -3.99 -7.89
CA PHE A 74 -13.08 -4.60 -6.62
C PHE A 74 -12.43 -3.90 -5.41
N VAL A 75 -11.13 -3.57 -5.51
CA VAL A 75 -10.40 -2.87 -4.45
C VAL A 75 -10.99 -1.47 -4.23
N GLU A 76 -11.24 -0.70 -5.30
CA GLU A 76 -11.78 0.64 -5.16
C GLU A 76 -13.23 0.64 -4.67
N LYS A 77 -14.05 -0.34 -5.11
CA LYS A 77 -15.40 -0.53 -4.56
C LYS A 77 -15.36 -0.84 -3.06
N THR A 78 -14.51 -1.78 -2.65
CA THR A 78 -14.37 -2.18 -1.24
C THR A 78 -13.92 -0.99 -0.39
N LYS A 79 -12.91 -0.25 -0.84
CA LYS A 79 -12.45 0.96 -0.14
C LYS A 79 -13.52 2.04 -0.11
N ALA A 80 -14.28 2.24 -1.19
CA ALA A 80 -15.35 3.23 -1.24
C ALA A 80 -16.46 2.93 -0.21
N GLN A 81 -16.83 1.65 -0.08
CA GLN A 81 -17.78 1.20 0.94
C GLN A 81 -17.22 1.43 2.35
N ALA A 82 -15.99 0.97 2.63
CA ALA A 82 -15.36 1.14 3.94
C ALA A 82 -15.16 2.63 4.32
N ARG A 83 -14.91 3.51 3.34
CA ARG A 83 -14.86 4.97 3.59
C ARG A 83 -16.20 5.53 4.04
N ALA A 84 -17.31 4.98 3.56
CA ALA A 84 -18.66 5.42 3.95
C ALA A 84 -19.06 4.94 5.36
N ASP A 85 -18.41 3.89 5.88
CA ASP A 85 -18.60 3.44 7.27
C ASP A 85 -18.05 4.47 8.27
N VAL A 86 -17.00 5.19 7.89
CA VAL A 86 -16.45 6.31 8.67
C VAL A 86 -17.29 7.56 8.43
N LYS A 87 -18.24 7.81 9.33
CA LYS A 87 -19.13 8.99 9.30
C LYS A 87 -18.56 10.14 10.14
N ASN A 88 -19.43 10.82 10.89
CA ASN A 88 -19.06 11.95 11.72
C ASN A 88 -18.20 11.49 12.89
N ILE A 89 -16.90 11.83 12.87
CA ILE A 89 -16.00 11.62 14.00
C ILE A 89 -16.36 12.64 15.08
N SER A 90 -17.02 12.16 16.13
CA SER A 90 -17.33 12.93 17.34
C SER A 90 -16.07 13.26 18.14
N ALA A 91 -16.19 14.18 19.10
CA ALA A 91 -15.09 14.51 20.00
C ALA A 91 -14.59 13.29 20.80
N ARG A 92 -15.49 12.37 21.17
CA ARG A 92 -15.13 11.14 21.89
C ARG A 92 -14.39 10.15 21.00
N GLU A 93 -14.81 9.96 19.75
CA GLU A 93 -14.09 9.12 18.79
C GLU A 93 -12.74 9.71 18.45
N LEU A 94 -12.65 11.02 18.22
CA LEU A 94 -11.38 11.69 18.01
C LEU A 94 -10.45 11.49 19.21
N TRP A 95 -10.96 11.61 20.44
CA TRP A 95 -10.21 11.35 21.65
C TRP A 95 -9.63 9.93 21.65
N LEU A 96 -10.46 8.90 21.46
CA LEU A 96 -10.02 7.49 21.41
C LEU A 96 -8.99 7.24 20.30
N ILE A 97 -9.22 7.79 19.11
CA ILE A 97 -8.31 7.67 17.95
C ILE A 97 -6.93 8.24 18.31
N GLY A 98 -6.87 9.43 18.90
CA GLY A 98 -5.59 10.03 19.26
C GLY A 98 -4.87 9.31 20.41
N VAL A 99 -5.61 8.74 21.36
CA VAL A 99 -5.03 7.88 22.41
C VAL A 99 -4.42 6.62 21.80
N ALA A 100 -5.17 5.90 20.96
CA ALA A 100 -4.68 4.70 20.29
C ALA A 100 -3.50 5.01 19.35
N LEU A 101 -3.57 6.13 18.63
CA LEU A 101 -2.50 6.58 17.74
C LEU A 101 -1.21 6.91 18.51
N TYR A 102 -1.32 7.60 19.64
CA TYR A 102 -0.17 7.85 20.51
C TYR A 102 0.34 6.56 21.17
N TRP A 103 -0.53 5.63 21.54
CA TRP A 103 -0.11 4.35 22.08
C TRP A 103 0.72 3.52 21.09
N ALA A 104 0.37 3.59 19.81
CA ALA A 104 1.08 2.89 18.73
C ALA A 104 2.43 3.52 18.36
N GLU A 105 2.49 4.85 18.23
CA GLU A 105 3.63 5.57 17.61
C GLU A 105 4.33 6.58 18.54
N GLY A 106 3.73 6.83 19.71
CA GLY A 106 4.23 7.78 20.69
C GLY A 106 5.40 7.25 21.50
N ALA A 107 6.12 8.17 22.15
CA ALA A 107 7.17 7.79 23.09
C ALA A 107 6.55 7.09 24.31
N LYS A 108 7.02 5.87 24.57
CA LYS A 108 6.70 5.13 25.80
C LYS A 108 7.34 5.82 27.00
N GLU A 109 6.57 5.92 28.08
CA GLU A 109 7.13 6.22 29.39
C GLU A 109 8.11 5.09 29.77
N LYS A 110 9.25 5.46 30.35
CA LYS A 110 10.25 4.51 30.83
C LYS A 110 10.25 4.61 32.34
N GLU A 111 10.35 3.49 33.06
CA GLU A 111 10.41 3.46 34.54
C GLU A 111 11.43 4.45 35.12
N LYS A 112 12.59 4.61 34.44
CA LYS A 112 13.67 5.52 34.85
C LYS A 112 13.49 6.97 34.39
N SER A 113 12.40 7.29 33.70
CA SER A 113 12.14 8.63 33.19
C SER A 113 10.68 9.01 33.38
N VAL A 114 10.39 9.40 34.63
CA VAL A 114 9.07 9.83 35.11
C VAL A 114 8.58 11.17 34.54
N SER A 115 9.34 11.82 33.65
CA SER A 115 9.01 13.12 33.05
C SER A 115 9.21 13.11 31.54
N GLN A 116 8.52 12.19 30.86
CA GLN A 116 8.55 12.12 29.39
C GLN A 116 7.61 13.17 28.79
N GLN A 117 8.10 13.83 27.74
CA GLN A 117 7.28 14.71 26.91
C GLN A 117 6.50 13.87 25.89
N VAL A 118 5.33 14.36 25.51
CA VAL A 118 4.58 13.85 24.36
C VAL A 118 5.43 14.03 23.10
N ASN A 119 5.82 12.92 22.51
CA ASN A 119 6.64 12.85 21.31
C ASN A 119 6.02 11.84 20.34
N PHE A 120 5.67 12.29 19.15
CA PHE A 120 5.06 11.47 18.11
C PHE A 120 5.92 11.51 16.86
N ASN A 121 6.32 10.35 16.33
CA ASN A 121 7.21 10.25 15.18
C ASN A 121 6.51 9.48 14.07
N ASN A 122 6.38 10.04 12.87
CA ASN A 122 5.82 9.29 11.74
C ASN A 122 6.29 9.81 10.39
N SER A 123 6.37 8.92 9.38
CA SER A 123 6.69 9.29 8.00
C SER A 123 5.44 9.57 7.15
N ASP A 124 4.24 9.20 7.61
CA ASP A 124 2.98 9.48 6.94
C ASP A 124 2.45 10.88 7.38
N PRO A 125 2.34 11.85 6.45
CA PRO A 125 1.80 13.17 6.76
C PRO A 125 0.32 13.16 7.17
N LEU A 126 -0.48 12.18 6.74
CA LEU A 126 -1.88 12.07 7.15
C LEU A 126 -1.99 11.69 8.63
N MET A 127 -1.17 10.74 9.09
CA MET A 127 -1.10 10.37 10.52
C MET A 127 -0.60 11.55 11.36
N ALA A 128 0.43 12.26 10.89
CA ALA A 128 0.94 13.46 11.57
C ALA A 128 -0.13 14.55 11.70
N ASN A 129 -0.90 14.83 10.63
CA ASN A 129 -1.99 15.81 10.67
C ASN A 129 -3.14 15.38 11.58
N LEU A 130 -3.51 14.09 11.58
CA LEU A 130 -4.53 13.57 12.47
C LEU A 130 -4.12 13.73 13.94
N PHE A 131 -2.85 13.45 14.26
CA PHE A 131 -2.31 13.67 15.60
C PHE A 131 -2.28 15.16 15.99
N LEU A 132 -1.89 16.07 15.08
CA LEU A 132 -1.96 17.51 15.33
C LEU A 132 -3.39 17.99 15.58
N ARG A 133 -4.36 17.47 14.82
CA ARG A 133 -5.78 17.76 15.03
C ARG A 133 -6.22 17.34 16.43
N TRP A 134 -5.86 16.13 16.85
CA TRP A 134 -6.15 15.64 18.20
C TRP A 134 -5.50 16.51 19.29
N LEU A 135 -4.23 16.90 19.11
CA LEU A 135 -3.54 17.78 20.05
C LEU A 135 -4.26 19.12 20.24
N ARG A 136 -4.76 19.71 19.15
CA ARG A 136 -5.48 20.99 19.16
C ARG A 136 -6.90 20.86 19.72
N GLU A 137 -7.67 19.92 19.19
CA GLU A 137 -9.11 19.84 19.46
C GLU A 137 -9.42 19.13 20.78
N VAL A 138 -8.65 18.09 21.12
CA VAL A 138 -8.90 17.23 22.29
C VAL A 138 -7.95 17.56 23.43
N ALA A 139 -6.64 17.54 23.19
CA ALA A 139 -5.65 17.79 24.23
C ALA A 139 -5.47 19.28 24.57
N LYS A 140 -6.07 20.18 23.77
CA LYS A 140 -6.03 21.64 23.92
C LYS A 140 -4.60 22.19 24.05
N VAL A 141 -3.67 21.64 23.27
CA VAL A 141 -2.28 22.07 23.24
C VAL A 141 -2.13 23.36 22.44
N ASN A 142 -1.42 24.34 23.02
CA ASN A 142 -1.14 25.61 22.36
C ASN A 142 -0.12 25.44 21.23
N GLU A 143 -0.26 26.23 20.16
CA GLU A 143 0.64 26.20 19.00
C GLU A 143 2.11 26.52 19.33
N GLU A 144 2.33 27.31 20.37
CA GLU A 144 3.66 27.70 20.87
C GLU A 144 4.42 26.53 21.52
N ASP A 145 3.69 25.57 22.07
CA ASP A 145 4.24 24.38 22.69
C ASP A 145 4.55 23.27 21.67
N LEU A 146 4.06 23.39 20.43
CA LEU A 146 4.33 22.45 19.35
C LEU A 146 5.70 22.71 18.71
N VAL A 147 6.54 21.68 18.73
CA VAL A 147 7.85 21.68 18.05
C VAL A 147 7.89 20.58 17.00
N TYR A 148 8.39 20.93 15.83
CA TYR A 148 8.50 20.04 14.68
C TYR A 148 9.98 19.79 14.39
N GLU A 149 10.35 18.51 14.27
CA GLU A 149 11.73 18.11 14.00
C GLU A 149 11.75 17.10 12.87
N ILE A 150 12.70 17.22 11.94
CA ILE A 150 12.85 16.28 10.83
C ILE A 150 13.92 15.28 11.18
N TYR A 151 13.65 13.99 10.98
CA TYR A 151 14.65 12.93 11.05
C TYR A 151 14.84 12.33 9.66
N ILE A 152 16.04 12.47 9.10
CA ILE A 152 16.38 12.00 7.75
C ILE A 152 17.71 11.23 7.75
N HIS A 153 17.93 10.37 6.76
CA HIS A 153 19.21 9.68 6.61
C HIS A 153 20.29 10.61 6.06
N GLU A 154 21.54 10.41 6.50
CA GLU A 154 22.69 11.22 6.04
C GLU A 154 22.85 11.20 4.52
N ASN A 155 22.58 10.07 3.85
CA ASN A 155 22.67 9.95 2.39
C ASN A 155 21.70 10.85 1.62
N SER A 156 20.70 11.44 2.30
CA SER A 156 19.72 12.34 1.70
C SER A 156 19.95 13.81 2.12
N LYS A 157 21.13 14.14 2.69
CA LYS A 157 21.49 15.50 3.14
C LYS A 157 21.28 16.57 2.06
N ASN A 158 21.63 16.25 0.82
CA ASN A 158 21.58 17.20 -0.30
C ASN A 158 20.16 17.61 -0.69
N ASN A 159 19.12 16.93 -0.16
CA ASN A 159 17.71 17.22 -0.45
C ASN A 159 17.00 17.96 0.70
N LEU A 160 17.73 18.54 1.65
CA LEU A 160 17.12 19.06 2.88
C LEU A 160 16.07 20.15 2.64
N ASP A 161 16.30 21.09 1.72
CA ASP A 161 15.33 22.14 1.41
C ASP A 161 14.05 21.57 0.81
N LYS A 162 14.17 20.57 -0.06
CA LYS A 162 13.03 19.83 -0.62
C LYS A 162 12.23 19.14 0.49
N VAL A 163 12.92 18.57 1.47
CA VAL A 163 12.31 17.87 2.63
C VAL A 163 11.59 18.85 3.55
N LYS A 164 12.21 19.99 3.88
CA LYS A 164 11.59 21.04 4.69
C LYS A 164 10.35 21.60 3.99
N LYS A 165 10.42 21.91 2.69
CA LYS A 165 9.28 22.37 1.89
C LYS A 165 8.15 21.34 1.89
N TYR A 166 8.48 20.06 1.69
CA TYR A 166 7.50 18.98 1.74
C TYR A 166 6.76 18.95 3.09
N TRP A 167 7.48 18.91 4.21
CA TRP A 167 6.82 18.83 5.53
C TRP A 167 6.08 20.12 5.90
N ALA A 168 6.60 21.29 5.52
CA ALA A 168 5.92 22.57 5.71
C ALA A 168 4.56 22.60 4.98
N GLU A 169 4.55 22.17 3.71
CA GLU A 169 3.33 22.06 2.89
C GLU A 169 2.35 21.04 3.49
N LYS A 170 2.83 19.83 3.81
CA LYS A 170 1.96 18.75 4.31
C LYS A 170 1.36 19.05 5.68
N LEU A 171 2.08 19.70 6.57
CA LEU A 171 1.60 20.06 7.91
C LEU A 171 0.95 21.45 7.97
N LYS A 172 0.97 22.20 6.86
CA LYS A 172 0.51 23.60 6.77
C LYS A 172 1.15 24.49 7.83
N ILE A 173 2.46 24.39 7.98
CA ILE A 173 3.25 25.20 8.92
C ILE A 173 4.30 26.04 8.18
N GLY A 174 4.74 27.13 8.80
CA GLY A 174 5.87 27.91 8.29
C GLY A 174 7.14 27.06 8.24
N ILE A 175 7.91 27.18 7.15
CA ILE A 175 9.17 26.43 6.96
C ILE A 175 10.20 26.74 8.06
N ASN A 176 10.12 27.92 8.67
CA ASN A 176 10.92 28.34 9.82
C ASN A 176 10.65 27.52 11.09
N LYS A 177 9.48 26.87 11.22
CA LYS A 177 9.21 25.92 12.31
C LYS A 177 9.94 24.57 12.14
N LEU A 178 10.61 24.35 11.00
CA LEU A 178 11.40 23.15 10.69
C LEU A 178 12.91 23.46 10.69
N ASP A 179 13.36 24.14 11.72
CA ASP A 179 14.77 24.49 11.96
C ASP A 179 15.60 23.26 12.41
N ARG A 180 14.97 22.35 13.18
CA ARG A 180 15.62 21.18 13.76
C ARG A 180 15.59 19.97 12.85
N VAL A 181 16.78 19.55 12.42
CA VAL A 181 16.97 18.40 11.53
C VAL A 181 18.01 17.48 12.14
N TYR A 182 17.64 16.22 12.32
CA TYR A 182 18.48 15.17 12.87
C TYR A 182 18.84 14.16 11.80
N PHE A 183 20.13 13.91 11.66
CA PHE A 183 20.65 12.95 10.70
C PHE A 183 20.84 11.57 11.34
N LYS A 184 20.10 10.58 10.85
CA LYS A 184 20.25 9.18 11.26
C LYS A 184 21.40 8.55 10.48
N ARG A 185 22.51 8.30 11.18
CA ARG A 185 23.60 7.43 10.73
C ARG A 185 23.08 6.01 10.64
N ASN A 186 22.96 5.46 9.44
CA ASN A 186 22.83 4.02 9.24
C ASN A 186 23.50 3.61 7.94
N LYS A 187 24.41 2.63 8.02
CA LYS A 187 24.88 1.82 6.88
C LYS A 187 23.71 0.97 6.40
N ILE A 188 22.90 1.50 5.49
CA ILE A 188 21.80 0.75 4.91
C ILE A 188 22.33 -0.05 3.71
N LYS A 189 22.85 -1.27 3.95
CA LYS A 189 22.85 -2.32 2.90
C LYS A 189 21.43 -2.90 2.85
N THR A 190 20.50 -2.19 2.22
CA THR A 190 19.16 -2.77 1.95
C THR A 190 19.02 -3.07 0.48
N ASN A 191 18.59 -4.30 0.16
CA ASN A 191 18.10 -4.70 -1.16
C ASN A 191 16.74 -4.05 -1.52
N ARG A 192 16.34 -2.96 -0.84
CA ARG A 192 15.09 -2.25 -1.16
C ARG A 192 15.27 -1.51 -2.47
N LYS A 193 14.49 -1.91 -3.48
CA LYS A 193 14.45 -1.28 -4.81
C LYS A 193 13.80 0.11 -4.84
N ASN A 194 13.28 0.59 -3.69
CA ASN A 194 12.58 1.88 -3.56
C ASN A 194 13.43 2.90 -2.77
N ILE A 195 14.69 3.10 -3.14
CA ILE A 195 15.45 4.28 -2.70
C ILE A 195 15.13 5.39 -3.71
N SER A 196 13.90 5.87 -3.68
CA SER A 196 13.38 6.82 -4.66
C SER A 196 13.60 8.27 -4.24
N ASP A 197 13.63 9.20 -5.20
CA ASP A 197 13.67 10.67 -5.05
C ASP A 197 12.56 11.29 -4.16
N ASN A 198 11.66 10.46 -3.63
CA ASN A 198 10.53 10.81 -2.78
C ASN A 198 10.72 10.41 -1.31
N TYR A 199 11.96 10.15 -0.87
CA TYR A 199 12.25 9.94 0.56
C TYR A 199 12.36 11.28 1.29
N PHE A 200 11.40 11.57 2.17
CA PHE A 200 11.33 12.80 2.96
C PHE A 200 11.62 12.59 4.47
N GLY A 201 12.11 11.42 4.85
CA GLY A 201 12.34 11.08 6.25
C GLY A 201 11.04 10.95 7.04
N LEU A 202 11.12 11.23 8.34
CA LEU A 202 9.96 11.31 9.23
C LEU A 202 9.93 12.66 9.94
N VAL A 203 8.75 13.08 10.34
CA VAL A 203 8.57 14.21 11.25
C VAL A 203 8.37 13.72 12.68
N ARG A 204 9.01 14.39 13.62
CA ARG A 204 8.68 14.32 15.04
C ARG A 204 7.89 15.55 15.42
N ILE A 205 6.72 15.32 16.02
CA ILE A 205 5.91 16.33 16.69
C ILE A 205 6.16 16.16 18.18
N ARG A 206 6.73 17.17 18.82
CA ARG A 206 7.03 17.20 20.24
C ARG A 206 6.23 18.30 20.90
N VAL A 207 5.64 18.02 22.05
CA VAL A 207 4.90 19.01 22.84
C VAL A 207 5.73 19.41 24.04
N ARG A 208 6.03 20.71 24.18
CA ARG A 208 6.71 21.25 25.36
C ARG A 208 5.81 21.15 26.60
N LYS A 209 6.42 21.11 27.78
CA LYS A 209 5.71 21.14 29.09
C LYS A 209 4.57 20.10 29.21
N SER A 210 4.73 18.93 28.58
CA SER A 210 3.64 17.98 28.35
C SER A 210 3.69 16.72 29.20
N SER A 211 4.46 16.68 30.28
CA SER A 211 4.55 15.48 31.14
C SER A 211 3.20 15.10 31.76
N THR A 212 2.39 16.08 32.17
CA THR A 212 1.01 15.84 32.64
C THR A 212 0.13 15.27 31.53
N LEU A 213 0.25 15.76 30.30
CA LEU A 213 -0.50 15.22 29.16
C LEU A 213 -0.06 13.79 28.84
N ASN A 214 1.25 13.50 28.88
CA ASN A 214 1.78 12.16 28.67
C ASN A 214 1.19 11.17 29.68
N ARG A 215 1.17 11.50 30.98
CA ARG A 215 0.55 10.66 32.02
C ARG A 215 -0.95 10.48 31.84
N LYS A 216 -1.67 11.53 31.43
CA LYS A 216 -3.09 11.41 31.07
C LYS A 216 -3.29 10.40 29.95
N ILE A 217 -2.43 10.42 28.93
CA ILE A 217 -2.48 9.43 27.83
C ILE A 217 -2.21 8.02 28.35
N THR A 218 -1.19 7.83 29.19
CA THR A 218 -0.92 6.53 29.83
C THR A 218 -2.14 6.01 30.59
N GLY A 219 -2.74 6.84 31.45
CA GLY A 219 -3.95 6.45 32.18
C GLY A 219 -5.17 6.19 31.29
N TRP A 220 -5.29 6.89 30.15
CA TRP A 220 -6.34 6.59 29.16
C TRP A 220 -6.11 5.23 28.48
N VAL A 221 -4.86 4.89 28.16
CA VAL A 221 -4.52 3.57 27.61
C VAL A 221 -4.85 2.48 28.62
N GLU A 222 -4.42 2.63 29.88
CA GLU A 222 -4.76 1.69 30.97
C GLU A 222 -6.27 1.54 31.14
N GLY A 223 -7.02 2.65 31.09
CA GLY A 223 -8.47 2.62 31.14
C GLY A 223 -9.09 1.82 29.98
N ILE A 224 -8.57 1.96 28.76
CA ILE A 224 -9.01 1.19 27.59
C ILE A 224 -8.68 -0.29 27.77
N THR A 225 -7.45 -0.63 28.15
CA THR A 225 -7.03 -2.04 28.30
C THR A 225 -7.82 -2.74 29.39
N ASN A 226 -8.00 -2.09 30.55
CA ASN A 226 -8.78 -2.61 31.66
C ASN A 226 -10.26 -2.81 31.27
N TYR A 227 -10.86 -1.83 30.60
CA TYR A 227 -12.25 -1.94 30.13
C TYR A 227 -12.44 -3.09 29.13
N CYS A 228 -11.46 -3.33 28.26
CA CYS A 228 -11.48 -4.43 27.30
C CYS A 228 -11.06 -5.79 27.91
N GLY A 229 -10.69 -5.84 29.19
CA GLY A 229 -10.21 -7.08 29.84
C GLY A 229 -8.84 -7.56 29.32
N ILE A 230 -8.03 -6.65 28.77
CA ILE A 230 -6.67 -6.92 28.30
C ILE A 230 -5.74 -6.60 29.46
N VAL A 231 -5.34 -7.62 30.22
CA VAL A 231 -4.41 -7.52 31.37
C VAL A 231 -3.14 -8.31 31.07
#